data_AF-A0A930NN08-F1
#
_entry.id   AF-A0A930NN08-F1
#
_cell.length_a   1.000
_cell.length_b   1.000
_cell.length_c   1.000
_cell.angle_alpha   90.00
_cell.angle_beta   90.00
_cell.angle_gamma   90.00
#
_symmetry.space_group_name_H-M   'P 1'
#
loop_
_entity.id
_entity.type
_entity.pdbx_description
1 polymer ?
#
loop_
_entity_poly.entity_id
_entity_poly.type
_entity_poly.pdbx_seq_one_letter_code
_entity_poly.pdbx_strand_id
1 'polypeptide(L)'
;MELNLKRTLTCIILTVLTTLSTHAQTLCVIDGTPLPDSLLHVTIDEMRSDSAKEIVAKRLGLIPPYAIESIQTFAAEEQIKQGKNITFCKSPKDIIIMRTNSLAELQWVINGKLRKPRKKLTIIDYKLSPQRITEALPKGIKPTDILSADILTYVNDPRQEKHPTIVIKTKSLTTK
;
A
#
# COMPACT_ATOMS: atom_id res chain seq x y z
N MET A 1 17.03 17.76 40.64
CA MET A 1 15.98 17.63 39.60
C MET A 1 16.56 17.69 38.18
N GLU A 2 17.57 18.52 37.91
CA GLU A 2 18.21 18.63 36.57
C GLU A 2 18.87 17.35 36.04
N LEU A 3 19.49 16.54 36.90
CA LEU A 3 20.19 15.32 36.48
C LEU A 3 19.23 14.27 35.88
N ASN A 4 18.01 14.18 36.42
CA ASN A 4 16.96 13.31 35.89
C ASN A 4 16.43 13.84 34.55
N LEU A 5 16.22 15.16 34.42
CA LEU A 5 15.74 15.75 33.17
C LEU A 5 16.74 15.56 32.02
N LYS A 6 18.04 15.78 32.26
CA LYS A 6 19.09 15.54 31.26
C LYS A 6 19.12 14.08 30.80
N ARG A 7 19.07 13.15 31.75
CA ARG A 7 19.06 11.71 31.46
C ARG A 7 17.80 11.27 30.70
N THR A 8 16.63 11.79 31.06
CA THR A 8 15.38 11.55 30.33
C THR A 8 15.45 12.11 28.90
N LEU A 9 15.97 13.33 28.71
CA LEU A 9 16.13 13.89 27.37
C LEU A 9 17.10 13.06 26.51
N THR A 10 18.23 12.62 27.07
CA THR A 10 19.18 11.77 26.35
C THR A 10 18.55 10.44 25.95
N CYS A 11 17.75 9.82 26.84
CA CYS A 11 17.00 8.61 26.50
C CYS A 11 15.99 8.87 25.38
N ILE A 12 15.23 9.97 25.42
CA ILE A 12 14.28 10.34 24.36
C ILE A 12 15.01 10.53 23.02
N ILE A 13 16.11 11.30 23.02
CA ILE A 13 16.91 11.54 21.81
C ILE A 13 17.47 10.23 21.25
N LEU A 14 17.99 9.34 22.10
CA LEU A 14 18.47 8.03 21.66
C LEU A 14 17.35 7.20 21.04
N THR A 15 16.18 7.10 21.70
CA THR A 15 15.04 6.37 21.13
C THR A 15 14.59 6.96 19.80
N VAL A 16 14.46 8.28 19.68
CA VAL A 16 14.05 8.97 18.44
C VAL A 16 15.09 8.79 17.34
N LEU A 17 16.38 8.85 17.66
CA LEU A 17 17.45 8.64 16.68
C LEU A 17 17.50 7.19 16.19
N THR A 18 17.30 6.22 17.09
CA THR A 18 17.20 4.80 16.73
C THR A 18 15.99 4.51 15.86
N THR A 19 14.81 5.06 16.15
CA THR A 19 13.63 4.85 15.31
C THR A 19 13.83 5.50 13.93
N LEU A 20 14.29 6.75 13.84
CA LEU A 20 14.55 7.43 12.55
C LEU A 20 15.53 6.66 11.65
N SER A 21 16.59 6.09 12.23
CA SER A 21 17.60 5.34 11.48
C SER A 21 17.09 3.97 10.99
N THR A 22 16.16 3.34 11.71
CA THR A 22 15.54 2.08 11.26
C THR A 22 14.53 2.27 10.13
N HIS A 23 13.82 3.40 10.08
CA HIS A 23 12.84 3.68 9.03
C HIS A 23 13.49 3.88 7.64
N ALA A 24 14.61 4.61 7.56
CA ALA A 24 15.20 5.03 6.29
C ALA A 24 16.00 3.95 5.52
N GLN A 25 15.97 2.68 5.95
CA GLN A 25 16.86 1.63 5.44
C GLN A 25 16.13 0.41 4.86
N THR A 26 14.80 0.40 4.79
CA THR A 26 14.07 -0.79 4.36
C THR A 26 13.44 -0.60 2.97
N LEU A 27 13.62 -1.58 2.09
CA LEU A 27 12.95 -1.63 0.79
C LEU A 27 11.64 -2.40 0.94
N CYS A 28 10.51 -1.75 0.68
CA CYS A 28 9.20 -2.37 0.72
C CYS A 28 8.69 -2.65 -0.70
N VAL A 29 8.21 -3.87 -0.96
CA VAL A 29 7.63 -4.28 -2.24
C VAL A 29 6.27 -4.91 -1.99
N ILE A 30 5.21 -4.43 -2.65
CA ILE A 30 3.89 -5.07 -2.64
C ILE A 30 3.55 -5.53 -4.05
N ASP A 31 3.23 -6.81 -4.21
CA ASP A 31 2.83 -7.43 -5.49
C ASP A 31 3.80 -7.12 -6.65
N GLY A 32 5.10 -7.10 -6.33
CA GLY A 32 6.18 -6.79 -7.27
C GLY A 32 6.40 -5.30 -7.55
N THR A 33 5.63 -4.40 -6.93
CA THR A 33 5.81 -2.96 -7.07
C THR A 33 6.54 -2.37 -5.85
N PRO A 34 7.69 -1.68 -6.03
CA PRO A 34 8.37 -1.04 -4.91
C PRO A 34 7.54 0.13 -4.39
N LEU A 35 7.37 0.20 -3.08
CA LEU A 35 6.71 1.31 -2.40
C LEU A 35 7.75 2.29 -1.85
N PRO A 36 7.53 3.61 -2.02
CA PRO A 36 8.29 4.60 -1.30
C PRO A 36 7.98 4.51 0.20
N ASP A 37 9.01 4.70 1.02
CA ASP A 37 8.89 4.68 2.48
C ASP A 37 7.85 5.69 3.00
N SER A 38 7.68 6.83 2.30
CA SER A 38 6.69 7.85 2.64
C SER A 38 5.23 7.38 2.62
N LEU A 39 4.91 6.28 1.93
CA LEU A 39 3.54 5.75 1.87
C LEU A 39 3.19 4.82 3.04
N LEU A 40 4.17 4.05 3.52
CA LEU A 40 3.91 2.98 4.50
C LEU A 40 4.61 3.23 5.85
N HIS A 41 5.78 3.89 5.85
CA HIS A 41 6.54 4.30 7.03
C HIS A 41 6.60 3.20 8.11
N VAL A 42 7.07 2.01 7.74
CA VAL A 42 7.14 0.83 8.62
C VAL A 42 8.56 0.54 9.08
N THR A 43 8.70 0.05 10.31
CA THR A 43 9.96 -0.55 10.77
C THR A 43 9.97 -2.05 10.50
N ILE A 44 11.18 -2.64 10.47
CA ILE A 44 11.33 -4.09 10.40
C ILE A 44 10.69 -4.81 11.60
N ASP A 45 10.75 -4.21 12.80
CA ASP A 45 10.20 -4.80 14.02
C ASP A 45 8.67 -4.83 13.96
N GLU A 46 8.04 -3.77 13.45
CA GLU A 46 6.60 -3.75 13.18
C GLU A 46 6.21 -4.84 12.18
N MET A 47 7.01 -5.06 11.14
CA MET A 47 6.72 -6.04 10.09
C MET A 47 6.98 -7.49 10.49
N ARG A 48 7.75 -7.71 11.56
CA ARG A 48 7.94 -9.04 12.18
C ARG A 48 6.91 -9.34 13.27
N SER A 49 6.13 -8.35 13.70
CA SER A 49 5.10 -8.54 14.72
C SER A 49 3.86 -9.25 14.17
N ASP A 50 3.10 -9.89 15.06
CA ASP A 50 1.81 -10.51 14.70
C ASP A 50 0.78 -9.48 14.17
N SER A 51 0.96 -8.21 14.50
CA SER A 51 0.09 -7.09 14.07
C SER A 51 0.52 -6.44 12.75
N ALA A 52 1.49 -7.01 12.05
CA ALA A 52 2.05 -6.40 10.85
C ALA A 52 0.98 -6.11 9.79
N LYS A 53 0.03 -7.03 9.57
CA LYS A 53 -1.05 -6.85 8.59
C LYS A 53 -1.97 -5.71 8.97
N GLU A 54 -2.31 -5.58 10.24
CA GLU A 54 -3.15 -4.51 10.78
C GLU A 54 -2.46 -3.15 10.67
N ILE A 55 -1.16 -3.09 10.96
CA ILE A 55 -0.36 -1.86 10.83
C ILE A 55 -0.33 -1.42 9.36
N VAL A 56 -0.01 -2.33 8.44
CA VAL A 56 0.03 -2.04 7.00
C VAL A 56 -1.34 -1.57 6.49
N ALA A 57 -2.40 -2.31 6.82
CA ALA A 57 -3.77 -1.97 6.42
C ALA A 57 -4.18 -0.58 6.93
N LYS A 58 -3.90 -0.28 8.21
CA LYS A 58 -4.22 1.02 8.82
C LYS A 58 -3.47 2.17 8.16
N ARG A 59 -2.18 1.99 7.84
CA ARG A 59 -1.35 3.04 7.22
C ARG A 59 -1.68 3.26 5.75
N LEU A 60 -1.94 2.19 5.01
CA LEU A 60 -2.45 2.31 3.63
C LEU A 60 -3.87 2.90 3.61
N GLY A 61 -4.66 2.63 4.65
CA GLY A 61 -5.99 3.21 4.88
C GLY A 61 -7.06 2.77 3.88
N LEU A 62 -6.75 1.78 3.04
CA LEU A 62 -7.53 1.48 1.84
C LEU A 62 -7.70 -0.02 1.55
N ILE A 63 -6.92 -0.87 2.22
CA ILE A 63 -7.13 -2.31 2.22
C ILE A 63 -7.39 -2.79 3.64
N PRO A 64 -8.25 -3.80 3.81
CA PRO A 64 -8.37 -4.50 5.07
C PRO A 64 -7.17 -5.43 5.34
N PRO A 65 -6.87 -5.76 6.61
CA PRO A 65 -5.74 -6.64 6.96
C PRO A 65 -5.78 -8.00 6.28
N TYR A 66 -6.97 -8.58 6.11
CA TYR A 66 -7.17 -9.89 5.48
C TYR A 66 -6.92 -9.88 3.95
N ALA A 67 -6.85 -8.71 3.31
CA ALA A 67 -6.43 -8.63 1.90
C ALA A 67 -4.91 -8.82 1.76
N ILE A 68 -4.15 -8.71 2.84
CA ILE A 68 -2.72 -8.97 2.88
C ILE A 68 -2.54 -10.47 3.13
N GLU A 69 -2.10 -11.20 2.11
CA GLU A 69 -1.90 -12.64 2.15
C GLU A 69 -0.67 -12.99 3.00
N SER A 70 0.47 -12.36 2.69
CA SER A 70 1.72 -12.61 3.40
C SER A 70 2.60 -11.37 3.46
N ILE A 71 3.42 -11.32 4.51
CA ILE A 71 4.50 -10.34 4.71
C ILE A 71 5.74 -11.19 4.99
N GLN A 72 6.79 -10.99 4.21
CA GLN A 72 8.07 -11.69 4.36
C GLN A 72 9.17 -10.65 4.48
N THR A 73 10.13 -10.91 5.36
CA THR A 73 11.25 -10.01 5.61
C THR A 73 12.56 -10.72 5.34
N PHE A 74 13.45 -10.08 4.61
CA PHE A 74 14.76 -10.62 4.25
C PHE A 74 15.86 -9.62 4.58
N ALA A 75 17.03 -10.10 4.97
CA ALA A 75 18.22 -9.27 5.01
C ALA A 75 18.72 -9.06 3.58
N ALA A 76 18.99 -7.80 3.19
CA ALA A 76 19.42 -7.50 1.84
C ALA A 76 20.77 -8.15 1.49
N GLU A 77 21.69 -8.23 2.46
CA GLU A 77 22.99 -8.88 2.27
C GLU A 77 22.88 -10.36 1.90
N GLU A 78 21.94 -11.09 2.50
CA GLU A 78 21.71 -12.50 2.19
C GLU A 78 21.22 -12.67 0.76
N GLN A 79 20.30 -11.80 0.33
CA GLN A 79 19.78 -11.79 -1.04
C GLN A 79 20.86 -11.42 -2.07
N ILE A 80 21.73 -10.46 -1.75
CA ILE A 80 22.87 -10.09 -2.61
C ILE A 80 23.87 -11.24 -2.72
N LYS A 81 24.16 -11.95 -1.62
CA LYS A 81 25.06 -13.11 -1.62
C LYS A 81 24.50 -14.28 -2.43
N GLN A 82 23.19 -14.50 -2.37
CA GLN A 82 22.51 -15.57 -3.11
C GLN A 82 22.29 -15.20 -4.59
N GLY A 83 22.01 -13.94 -4.89
CA GLY A 83 21.73 -13.44 -6.23
C GLY A 83 22.98 -12.91 -6.92
N LYS A 84 23.47 -13.64 -7.94
CA LYS A 84 24.69 -13.24 -8.68
C LYS A 84 24.60 -11.90 -9.44
N ASN A 85 23.40 -11.33 -9.61
CA ASN A 85 23.15 -10.14 -10.46
C ASN A 85 22.19 -9.11 -9.80
N ILE A 86 22.26 -8.89 -8.49
CA ILE A 86 21.44 -7.86 -7.82
C ILE A 86 22.29 -6.62 -7.55
N THR A 87 21.89 -5.49 -8.13
CA THR A 87 22.52 -4.18 -7.89
C THR A 87 21.47 -3.20 -7.37
N PHE A 88 21.73 -2.61 -6.21
CA PHE A 88 20.91 -1.53 -5.65
C PHE A 88 21.58 -0.19 -5.87
N CYS A 89 20.82 0.86 -6.24
CA CYS A 89 21.35 2.23 -6.28
C CYS A 89 21.81 2.70 -4.90
N LYS A 90 21.07 2.31 -3.86
CA LYS A 90 21.43 2.41 -2.45
C LYS A 90 20.99 1.11 -1.79
N SER A 91 21.93 0.35 -1.22
CA SER A 91 21.61 -0.93 -0.59
C SER A 91 20.70 -0.72 0.63
N PRO A 92 19.51 -1.33 0.65
CA PRO A 92 18.71 -1.37 1.87
C PRO A 92 19.38 -2.31 2.87
N LYS A 93 19.02 -2.19 4.15
CA LYS A 93 19.40 -3.15 5.19
C LYS A 93 18.48 -4.37 5.14
N ASP A 94 17.19 -4.11 5.02
CA ASP A 94 16.14 -5.12 5.01
C ASP A 94 15.24 -4.95 3.78
N ILE A 95 14.67 -6.05 3.30
CA ILE A 95 13.71 -6.11 2.20
C ILE A 95 12.43 -6.73 2.73
N ILE A 96 11.31 -6.01 2.61
CA ILE A 96 9.98 -6.50 2.94
C ILE A 96 9.25 -6.80 1.64
N ILE A 97 8.79 -8.03 1.48
CA ILE A 97 7.95 -8.46 0.36
C ILE A 97 6.57 -8.78 0.90
N MET A 98 5.57 -8.12 0.36
CA MET A 98 4.18 -8.36 0.67
C MET A 98 3.43 -8.85 -0.56
N ARG A 99 2.49 -9.76 -0.32
CA ARG A 99 1.55 -10.22 -1.33
C ARG A 99 0.13 -9.90 -0.87
N THR A 100 -0.67 -9.35 -1.76
CA THR A 100 -2.10 -9.20 -1.55
C THR A 100 -2.89 -10.25 -2.32
N ASN A 101 -4.09 -10.58 -1.83
CA ASN A 101 -5.02 -11.45 -2.51
C ASN A 101 -6.02 -10.64 -3.36
N SER A 102 -6.98 -11.33 -3.96
CA SER A 102 -8.00 -10.73 -4.84
C SER A 102 -8.84 -9.64 -4.16
N LEU A 103 -8.95 -9.61 -2.83
CA LEU A 103 -9.72 -8.60 -2.10
C LEU A 103 -9.07 -7.21 -2.14
N ALA A 104 -7.80 -7.09 -2.56
CA ALA A 104 -7.16 -5.81 -2.84
C ALA A 104 -7.47 -5.25 -4.24
N GLU A 105 -8.06 -6.07 -5.14
CA GLU A 105 -8.46 -5.63 -6.48
C GLU A 105 -9.66 -4.67 -6.42
N LEU A 106 -9.60 -3.60 -7.22
CA LEU A 106 -10.67 -2.61 -7.35
C LEU A 106 -11.87 -3.18 -8.10
N GLN A 107 -13.05 -3.09 -7.50
CA GLN A 107 -14.32 -3.24 -8.18
C GLN A 107 -14.77 -1.93 -8.82
N TRP A 108 -15.39 -2.00 -10.00
CA TRP A 108 -15.77 -0.82 -10.77
C TRP A 108 -17.29 -0.74 -10.92
N VAL A 109 -17.87 0.34 -10.42
CA VAL A 109 -19.29 0.65 -10.53
C VAL A 109 -19.43 1.91 -11.39
N ILE A 110 -19.98 1.77 -12.58
CA ILE A 110 -20.21 2.89 -13.51
C ILE A 110 -21.71 3.15 -13.59
N ASN A 111 -22.16 4.35 -13.23
CA ASN A 111 -23.58 4.72 -13.19
C ASN A 111 -24.44 3.68 -12.44
N GLY A 112 -23.94 3.20 -11.29
CA GLY A 112 -24.62 2.20 -10.45
C GLY A 112 -24.54 0.75 -10.94
N LYS A 113 -23.86 0.47 -12.06
CA LYS A 113 -23.71 -0.90 -12.60
C LYS A 113 -22.28 -1.40 -12.49
N LEU A 114 -22.09 -2.63 -12.02
CA LEU A 114 -20.79 -3.30 -12.03
C LEU A 114 -20.30 -3.46 -13.47
N ARG A 115 -19.04 -3.10 -13.70
CA ARG A 115 -18.36 -3.22 -14.98
C ARG A 115 -16.97 -3.83 -14.77
N LYS A 116 -16.49 -4.57 -15.77
CA LYS A 116 -15.12 -5.06 -15.74
C LYS A 116 -14.18 -3.97 -16.27
N PRO A 117 -13.07 -3.67 -15.57
CA PRO A 117 -12.06 -2.77 -16.10
C PRO A 117 -11.31 -3.41 -17.27
N ARG A 118 -10.62 -2.59 -18.06
CA ARG A 118 -9.73 -3.09 -19.13
C ARG A 118 -8.47 -3.75 -18.57
N LYS A 119 -7.99 -3.21 -17.44
CA LYS A 119 -6.82 -3.71 -16.72
C LYS A 119 -7.20 -3.83 -15.25
N LYS A 120 -6.82 -4.95 -14.63
CA LYS A 120 -6.94 -5.10 -13.18
C LYS A 120 -6.06 -4.06 -12.51
N LEU A 121 -6.63 -3.32 -11.56
CA LEU A 121 -5.89 -2.41 -10.70
C LEU A 121 -6.17 -2.79 -9.26
N THR A 122 -5.12 -2.78 -8.46
CA THR A 122 -5.26 -2.79 -7.01
C THR A 122 -5.43 -1.37 -6.51
N ILE A 123 -5.91 -1.22 -5.28
CA ILE A 123 -5.96 0.09 -4.64
C ILE A 123 -4.55 0.65 -4.33
N ILE A 124 -3.53 -0.21 -4.29
CA ILE A 124 -2.11 0.18 -4.16
C ILE A 124 -1.63 0.83 -5.45
N ASP A 125 -1.97 0.25 -6.62
CA ASP A 125 -1.67 0.86 -7.92
C ASP A 125 -2.21 2.29 -8.02
N TYR A 126 -3.42 2.50 -7.50
CA TYR A 126 -4.05 3.81 -7.45
C TYR A 126 -3.25 4.80 -6.58
N LYS A 127 -2.79 4.39 -5.39
CA LYS A 127 -2.01 5.26 -4.49
C LYS A 127 -0.66 5.65 -5.10
N LEU A 128 -0.01 4.71 -5.78
CA LEU A 128 1.28 4.94 -6.41
C LEU A 128 1.16 5.80 -7.67
N SER A 129 0.12 5.56 -8.46
CA SER A 129 -0.10 6.28 -9.71
C SER A 129 -1.59 6.43 -10.01
N PRO A 130 -2.23 7.50 -9.48
CA PRO A 130 -3.67 7.73 -9.67
C PRO A 130 -4.10 7.78 -11.14
N GLN A 131 -3.18 8.19 -12.02
CA GLN A 131 -3.39 8.30 -13.47
C GLN A 131 -3.75 6.96 -14.13
N ARG A 132 -3.32 5.82 -13.53
CA ARG A 132 -3.63 4.47 -14.03
C ARG A 132 -5.12 4.17 -14.07
N ILE A 133 -5.95 4.86 -13.27
CA ILE A 133 -7.42 4.71 -13.34
C ILE A 133 -7.93 4.91 -14.76
N THR A 134 -7.42 5.94 -15.44
CA THR A 134 -7.85 6.30 -16.79
C THR A 134 -7.56 5.18 -17.80
N GLU A 135 -6.43 4.50 -17.64
CA GLU A 135 -6.02 3.37 -18.49
C GLU A 135 -6.88 2.12 -18.23
N ALA A 136 -7.33 1.94 -16.98
CA ALA A 136 -8.13 0.81 -16.56
C ALA A 136 -9.64 0.97 -16.78
N LEU A 137 -10.10 2.16 -17.20
CA LEU A 137 -11.52 2.45 -17.42
C LEU A 137 -12.22 1.34 -18.23
N PRO A 138 -13.41 0.91 -17.82
CA PRO A 138 -14.19 -0.07 -18.56
C PRO A 138 -14.40 0.32 -20.03
N LYS A 139 -14.50 -0.69 -20.91
CA LYS A 139 -14.71 -0.47 -22.35
C LYS A 139 -15.95 0.39 -22.60
N GLY A 140 -15.78 1.45 -23.41
CA GLY A 140 -16.86 2.36 -23.81
C GLY A 140 -16.98 3.62 -22.95
N ILE A 141 -16.23 3.71 -21.84
CA ILE A 141 -16.17 4.92 -21.02
C ILE A 141 -15.00 5.78 -21.47
N LYS A 142 -15.27 7.03 -21.87
CA LYS A 142 -14.23 8.01 -22.15
C LYS A 142 -13.92 8.83 -20.89
N PRO A 143 -12.66 9.22 -20.66
CA PRO A 143 -12.30 10.08 -19.53
C PRO A 143 -13.07 11.42 -19.54
N THR A 144 -13.35 11.96 -20.73
CA THR A 144 -14.11 13.20 -20.94
C THR A 144 -15.57 13.15 -20.48
N ASP A 145 -16.10 11.94 -20.33
CA ASP A 145 -17.50 11.72 -19.97
C ASP A 145 -17.67 11.58 -18.46
N ILE A 146 -16.58 11.50 -17.69
CA ILE A 146 -16.61 11.36 -16.22
C ILE A 146 -17.05 12.67 -15.59
N LEU A 147 -18.09 12.60 -14.75
CA LEU A 147 -18.58 13.70 -13.92
C LEU A 147 -17.98 13.65 -12.51
N SER A 148 -17.91 12.46 -11.93
CA SER A 148 -17.28 12.22 -10.64
C SER A 148 -16.68 10.82 -10.58
N ALA A 149 -15.66 10.67 -9.74
CA ALA A 149 -15.05 9.40 -9.42
C ALA A 149 -14.76 9.36 -7.92
N ASP A 150 -15.44 8.46 -7.21
CA ASP A 150 -15.33 8.28 -5.77
C ASP A 150 -14.74 6.90 -5.49
N ILE A 151 -13.86 6.81 -4.49
CA ILE A 151 -13.29 5.54 -4.05
C ILE A 151 -13.86 5.21 -2.68
N LEU A 152 -14.62 4.12 -2.63
CA LEU A 152 -15.18 3.56 -1.42
C LEU A 152 -14.23 2.48 -0.91
N THR A 153 -13.70 2.73 0.27
CA THR A 153 -12.95 1.74 1.05
C THR A 153 -13.64 1.53 2.38
N TYR A 154 -13.36 0.37 2.98
CA TYR A 154 -14.07 -0.08 4.16
C TYR A 154 -13.06 -0.22 5.29
N VAL A 155 -13.00 0.81 6.13
CA VAL A 155 -12.19 0.79 7.35
C VAL A 155 -13.05 0.14 8.43
N ASN A 156 -12.61 -1.00 8.95
CA ASN A 156 -13.29 -1.77 10.02
C ASN A 156 -14.68 -2.34 9.67
N ASP A 157 -14.96 -2.66 8.40
CA ASP A 157 -16.18 -3.41 8.06
C ASP A 157 -16.03 -4.86 8.54
N PRO A 158 -16.96 -5.40 9.35
CA PRO A 158 -16.89 -6.79 9.84
C PRO A 158 -17.01 -7.82 8.72
N ARG A 159 -17.42 -7.42 7.51
CA ARG A 159 -17.58 -8.30 6.35
C ARG A 159 -16.24 -8.45 5.62
N GLN A 160 -15.65 -9.63 5.72
CA GLN A 160 -14.32 -9.93 5.18
C GLN A 160 -14.25 -10.02 3.64
N GLU A 161 -15.37 -10.00 2.93
CA GLU A 161 -15.40 -10.27 1.47
C GLU A 161 -15.50 -9.00 0.60
N LYS A 162 -15.38 -7.83 1.21
CA LYS A 162 -15.66 -6.58 0.50
C LYS A 162 -14.42 -6.03 -0.18
N HIS A 163 -14.52 -5.82 -1.49
CA HIS A 163 -13.48 -5.20 -2.28
C HIS A 163 -13.53 -3.67 -2.20
N PRO A 164 -12.38 -2.97 -2.28
CA PRO A 164 -12.38 -1.54 -2.53
C PRO A 164 -13.07 -1.26 -3.87
N THR A 165 -13.94 -0.25 -3.90
CA THR A 165 -14.81 0.00 -5.05
C THR A 165 -14.62 1.42 -5.57
N ILE A 166 -14.32 1.56 -6.86
CA ILE A 166 -14.38 2.84 -7.56
C ILE A 166 -15.77 3.03 -8.17
N VAL A 167 -16.43 4.11 -7.78
CA VAL A 167 -17.75 4.52 -8.27
C VAL A 167 -17.55 5.70 -9.19
N ILE A 168 -17.88 5.53 -10.47
CA ILE A 168 -17.77 6.57 -11.49
C ILE A 168 -19.17 6.93 -11.96
N LYS A 169 -19.48 8.22 -11.90
CA LYS A 169 -20.65 8.79 -12.57
C LYS A 169 -20.19 9.41 -13.87
N THR A 170 -20.83 9.04 -14.97
CA THR A 170 -20.56 9.64 -16.28
C THR A 170 -21.77 10.45 -16.73
N LYS A 171 -21.55 11.38 -17.65
CA LYS A 171 -22.62 11.93 -18.49
C LYS A 171 -23.33 10.74 -19.10
N SER A 172 -24.64 10.64 -18.91
CA SER A 172 -25.41 9.50 -19.37
C SER A 172 -25.20 9.37 -20.88
N LEU A 173 -24.47 8.36 -21.33
CA LEU A 173 -24.67 7.83 -22.66
C LEU A 173 -25.99 7.09 -22.54
N THR A 174 -27.09 7.78 -22.84
CA THR A 174 -28.35 7.14 -23.19
C THR A 174 -28.03 6.10 -24.25
N THR A 175 -27.84 4.85 -23.84
CA THR A 175 -27.93 3.69 -24.70
C THR A 175 -29.36 3.69 -25.22
N LYS A 176 -29.53 4.19 -26.44
CA LYS A 176 -30.50 3.63 -27.37
C LYS A 176 -30.18 2.16 -27.58
#